data_AF-A0A831K4S2-F1
#
_entry.id   AF-A0A831K4S2-F1
#
_cell.length_a   1.000
_cell.length_b   1.000
_cell.length_c   1.000
_cell.angle_alpha   90.00
_cell.angle_beta   90.00
_cell.angle_gamma   90.00
#
_symmetry.space_group_name_H-M   'P 1'
#
loop_
_entity.id
_entity.type
_entity.pdbx_description
1 polymer ?
#
loop_
_entity_poly.entity_id
_entity_poly.type
_entity_poly.pdbx_seq_one_letter_code
_entity_poly.pdbx_strand_id
1 'polypeptide(L)'
;MAEYYLDIETTGLDPRRDKIITVQYQRLGAISGRIEGELVILKEWEMGEEGVLRSFLDTFIGGGDFDFVPIGFNIPFIFAFLRERAWLQLQKKISANWLFGKKPYLDLKPVLVILNKGSFKGANLELVAELKCPGERIPQLYEERRYAEIEEAIRDEAEKFIWFYQRVKALLPPVLDKIKMR
;
A
#
# COMPACT_ATOMS: atom_id res chain seq x y z
N MET A 1 12.21 -13.80 2.95
CA MET A 1 11.29 -12.67 3.09
C MET A 1 10.30 -12.70 1.96
N ALA A 2 9.06 -12.29 2.21
CA ALA A 2 8.05 -12.14 1.17
C ALA A 2 7.65 -10.67 1.07
N GLU A 3 7.83 -10.10 -0.11
CA GLU A 3 7.42 -8.72 -0.41
C GLU A 3 5.97 -8.73 -0.90
N TYR A 4 5.21 -7.71 -0.51
CA TYR A 4 3.83 -7.55 -0.93
C TYR A 4 3.60 -6.11 -1.36
N TYR A 5 3.05 -5.91 -2.55
CA TYR A 5 2.31 -4.66 -2.80
C TYR A 5 1.24 -4.54 -1.72
N LEU A 6 1.11 -3.37 -1.11
CA LEU A 6 0.09 -3.05 -0.12
C LEU A 6 -0.44 -1.64 -0.36
N ASP A 7 -1.76 -1.54 -0.37
CA ASP A 7 -2.47 -0.27 -0.42
C ASP A 7 -3.85 -0.38 0.25
N ILE A 8 -4.48 0.76 0.55
CA ILE A 8 -5.81 0.84 1.16
C ILE A 8 -6.64 1.95 0.51
N GLU A 9 -7.95 1.74 0.44
CA GLU A 9 -8.90 2.84 0.17
C GLU A 9 -9.65 3.23 1.44
N THR A 10 -9.91 4.51 1.61
CA THR A 10 -10.52 5.06 2.83
C THR A 10 -11.59 6.10 2.50
N THR A 11 -12.53 6.36 3.42
CA THR A 11 -13.55 7.41 3.22
C THR A 11 -12.99 8.84 3.35
N GLY A 12 -11.76 8.98 3.85
CA GLY A 12 -11.07 10.24 4.08
C GLY A 12 -9.65 9.97 4.60
N LEU A 13 -9.03 10.97 5.24
CA LEU A 13 -7.60 10.94 5.61
C LEU A 13 -7.34 10.88 7.12
N ASP A 14 -8.36 10.98 7.97
CA ASP A 14 -8.23 10.92 9.43
C ASP A 14 -8.60 9.53 9.95
N PRO A 15 -7.63 8.70 10.39
CA PRO A 15 -7.91 7.33 10.82
C PRO A 15 -8.78 7.23 12.08
N ARG A 16 -9.02 8.33 12.81
CA ARG A 16 -9.94 8.35 13.95
C ARG A 16 -11.40 8.50 13.54
N ARG A 17 -11.65 9.05 12.34
CA ARG A 17 -12.98 9.45 11.87
C ARG A 17 -13.38 8.64 10.64
N ASP A 18 -12.44 8.49 9.71
CA ASP A 18 -12.60 7.81 8.45
C ASP A 18 -12.37 6.31 8.59
N LYS A 19 -13.04 5.54 7.73
CA LYS A 19 -12.96 4.08 7.73
C LYS A 19 -12.13 3.57 6.56
N ILE A 20 -11.60 2.36 6.73
CA ILE A 20 -11.04 1.57 5.64
C ILE A 20 -12.19 0.96 4.84
N ILE A 21 -12.16 1.20 3.53
CA ILE A 21 -13.11 0.70 2.54
C ILE A 21 -12.58 -0.59 1.91
N THR A 22 -11.29 -0.62 1.56
CA THR A 22 -10.61 -1.82 1.07
C THR A 22 -9.19 -1.92 1.62
N VAL A 23 -8.69 -3.16 1.67
CA VAL A 23 -7.26 -3.45 1.80
C VAL A 23 -6.87 -4.37 0.66
N GLN A 24 -5.90 -3.96 -0.14
CA GLN A 24 -5.43 -4.70 -1.30
C GLN A 24 -3.96 -5.05 -1.12
N TYR A 25 -3.61 -6.29 -1.45
CA TYR A 25 -2.23 -6.72 -1.42
C TYR A 25 -1.95 -7.84 -2.41
N GLN A 26 -0.71 -7.89 -2.89
CA GLN A 26 -0.27 -8.90 -3.86
C GLN A 26 1.16 -9.32 -3.60
N ARG A 27 1.42 -10.63 -3.56
CA ARG A 27 2.76 -11.16 -3.34
C ARG A 27 3.66 -10.89 -4.54
N LEU A 28 4.85 -10.35 -4.27
CA LEU A 28 5.86 -10.00 -5.26
C LEU A 28 7.19 -10.70 -4.95
N GLY A 29 7.92 -11.03 -6.01
CA GLY A 29 9.26 -11.62 -5.92
C GLY A 29 10.31 -10.59 -5.53
N ALA A 30 11.07 -10.87 -4.47
CA ALA A 30 11.98 -9.90 -3.85
C ALA A 30 13.11 -9.35 -4.75
N ILE A 31 13.48 -10.08 -5.82
CA ILE A 31 14.57 -9.68 -6.71
C ILE A 31 14.09 -8.75 -7.82
N SER A 32 13.00 -9.12 -8.51
CA SER A 32 12.55 -8.41 -9.72
C SER A 32 11.23 -7.67 -9.56
N GLY A 33 10.51 -7.85 -8.45
CA GLY A 33 9.13 -7.38 -8.31
C GLY A 33 8.12 -8.14 -9.18
N ARG A 34 8.49 -9.33 -9.70
CA ARG A 34 7.55 -10.17 -10.48
C ARG A 34 6.35 -10.57 -9.62
N ILE A 35 5.19 -10.71 -10.23
CA ILE A 35 3.99 -11.21 -9.55
C ILE A 35 4.20 -12.69 -9.17
N GLU A 36 3.99 -13.04 -7.91
CA GLU A 36 4.10 -14.41 -7.38
C GLU A 36 2.81 -14.90 -6.70
N GLY A 37 1.78 -14.08 -6.67
CA GLY A 37 0.46 -14.42 -6.14
C GLY A 37 -0.63 -13.56 -6.76
N GLU A 38 -1.87 -13.94 -6.53
CA GLU A 38 -3.02 -13.17 -6.99
C GLU A 38 -3.16 -11.86 -6.18
N LEU A 39 -3.77 -10.85 -6.82
CA LEU A 39 -4.17 -9.63 -6.12
C LEU A 39 -5.37 -9.94 -5.23
N VAL A 40 -5.17 -9.84 -3.92
CA VAL A 40 -6.23 -9.95 -2.93
C VAL A 40 -6.82 -8.56 -2.71
N ILE A 41 -8.14 -8.43 -2.74
CA ILE A 41 -8.88 -7.20 -2.42
C ILE A 41 -9.91 -7.54 -1.35
N LEU A 42 -9.65 -7.14 -0.10
CA LEU A 42 -10.58 -7.27 1.00
C LEU A 42 -11.52 -6.08 1.02
N LYS A 43 -12.83 -6.32 1.07
CA LYS A 43 -13.85 -5.31 0.80
C LYS A 43 -14.79 -5.13 1.99
N GLU A 44 -14.89 -3.90 2.48
CA GLU A 44 -15.72 -3.59 3.63
C GLU A 44 -17.21 -3.84 3.37
N TRP A 45 -17.68 -3.61 2.14
CA TRP A 45 -19.09 -3.84 1.79
C TRP A 45 -19.47 -5.33 1.69
N GLU A 46 -18.52 -6.26 1.79
CA GLU A 46 -18.77 -7.70 1.79
C GLU A 46 -18.67 -8.32 3.19
N MET A 47 -17.77 -7.82 4.04
CA MET A 47 -17.46 -8.43 5.34
C MET A 47 -17.41 -7.45 6.52
N GLY A 48 -17.75 -6.17 6.29
CA GLY A 48 -17.58 -5.10 7.26
C GLY A 48 -16.12 -4.72 7.49
N GLU A 49 -15.88 -3.54 8.07
CA GLU A 49 -14.51 -3.05 8.30
C GLU A 49 -13.80 -3.97 9.30
N GLU A 50 -14.55 -4.47 10.28
CA GLU A 50 -14.09 -5.45 11.25
C GLU A 50 -13.57 -6.73 10.57
N GLY A 51 -14.31 -7.27 9.60
CA GLY A 51 -13.92 -8.46 8.85
C GLY A 51 -12.68 -8.23 7.98
N VAL A 52 -12.59 -7.08 7.32
CA VAL A 52 -11.41 -6.67 6.54
C VAL A 52 -10.18 -6.60 7.44
N LEU A 53 -10.29 -5.90 8.58
CA LEU A 53 -9.19 -5.75 9.53
C LEU A 53 -8.74 -7.08 10.13
N ARG A 54 -9.67 -7.94 10.56
CA ARG A 54 -9.31 -9.27 11.10
C ARG A 54 -8.55 -10.09 10.05
N SER A 55 -9.10 -10.20 8.85
CA SER A 55 -8.52 -10.99 7.76
C SER A 55 -7.13 -10.48 7.36
N PHE A 56 -6.97 -9.16 7.24
CA PHE A 56 -5.68 -8.58 6.87
C PHE A 56 -4.66 -8.68 8.00
N LEU A 57 -5.02 -8.34 9.24
CA LEU A 57 -4.06 -8.32 10.35
C LEU A 57 -3.51 -9.70 10.69
N ASP A 58 -4.30 -10.76 10.52
CA ASP A 58 -3.81 -12.13 10.71
C ASP A 58 -2.75 -12.49 9.66
N THR A 59 -2.89 -11.97 8.44
CA THR A 59 -1.88 -12.10 7.36
C THR A 59 -0.67 -11.20 7.59
N PHE A 60 -0.89 -9.94 7.97
CA PHE A 60 0.13 -8.89 8.06
C PHE A 60 1.05 -9.03 9.27
N ILE A 61 0.51 -9.42 10.43
CA ILE A 61 1.31 -9.64 11.64
C ILE A 61 2.13 -10.93 11.50
N GLY A 62 1.55 -11.98 10.90
CA GLY A 62 2.25 -13.22 10.56
C GLY A 62 2.90 -13.93 11.76
N GLY A 63 3.84 -14.84 11.47
CA GLY A 63 4.66 -15.53 12.47
C GLY A 63 5.98 -14.80 12.78
N GLY A 64 6.46 -13.98 11.85
CA GLY A 64 7.66 -13.16 11.99
C GLY A 64 7.67 -11.90 11.11
N ASP A 65 8.55 -10.96 11.45
CA ASP A 65 8.59 -9.60 10.88
C ASP A 65 8.79 -9.56 9.34
N PHE A 66 9.36 -10.61 8.74
CA PHE A 66 9.68 -10.71 7.31
C PHE A 66 8.69 -11.56 6.51
N ASP A 67 7.65 -12.08 7.14
CA ASP A 67 6.62 -12.90 6.49
C ASP A 67 5.72 -12.05 5.57
N PHE A 68 5.59 -10.77 5.88
CA PHE A 68 4.88 -9.79 5.06
C PHE A 68 5.64 -8.47 5.03
N VAL A 69 6.46 -8.20 4.02
CA VAL A 69 7.15 -6.89 3.85
C VAL A 69 6.30 -6.00 2.93
N PRO A 70 5.57 -4.99 3.45
CA PRO A 70 4.75 -4.12 2.63
C PRO A 70 5.63 -3.20 1.77
N ILE A 71 5.28 -3.12 0.51
CA ILE A 71 5.83 -2.25 -0.52
C ILE A 71 4.67 -1.40 -1.04
N GLY A 72 4.79 -0.08 -1.03
CA GLY A 72 3.69 0.78 -1.40
C GLY A 72 4.09 2.25 -1.48
N PHE A 73 3.10 3.12 -1.59
CA PHE A 73 3.27 4.55 -1.39
C PHE A 73 2.69 4.97 -0.06
N ASN A 74 3.44 5.79 0.67
CA ASN A 74 2.97 6.35 1.95
C ASN A 74 2.61 5.25 2.96
N ILE A 75 3.43 4.20 3.07
CA ILE A 75 3.23 3.08 4.01
C ILE A 75 2.98 3.55 5.46
N PRO A 76 3.68 4.60 5.98
CA PRO A 76 3.37 5.13 7.30
C PRO A 76 1.92 5.58 7.50
N PHE A 77 1.27 6.11 6.46
CA PHE A 77 -0.16 6.44 6.48
C PHE A 77 -1.02 5.19 6.63
N ILE A 78 -0.73 4.14 5.86
CA ILE A 78 -1.40 2.84 5.96
C ILE A 78 -1.25 2.28 7.39
N PHE A 79 -0.04 2.33 7.97
CA PHE A 79 0.21 1.89 9.34
C PHE A 79 -0.58 2.68 10.38
N ALA A 80 -0.72 3.99 10.20
CA ALA A 80 -1.54 4.81 11.09
C ALA A 80 -3.02 4.40 11.02
N PHE A 81 -3.55 4.17 9.82
CA PHE A 81 -4.91 3.65 9.61
C PHE A 81 -5.09 2.28 10.24
N LEU A 82 -4.26 1.30 9.92
CA LEU A 82 -4.35 -0.04 10.48
C LEU A 82 -4.30 -0.03 12.01
N ARG A 83 -3.39 0.75 12.61
CA ARG A 83 -3.27 0.83 14.07
C ARG A 83 -4.52 1.43 14.73
N GLU A 84 -4.99 2.56 14.23
CA GLU A 84 -6.12 3.26 14.84
C GLU A 84 -7.42 2.49 14.62
N ARG A 85 -7.66 2.02 13.39
CA ARG A 85 -8.87 1.26 13.04
C ARG A 85 -8.90 -0.10 13.73
N ALA A 86 -7.77 -0.79 13.89
CA ALA A 86 -7.71 -2.02 14.68
C ALA A 86 -8.07 -1.78 16.15
N TRP A 87 -7.65 -0.65 16.73
CA TRP A 87 -8.07 -0.30 18.08
C TRP A 87 -9.57 0.00 18.15
N LEU A 88 -10.10 0.85 17.28
CA LEU A 88 -11.49 1.28 17.31
C LEU A 88 -12.47 0.13 16.99
N GLN A 89 -12.18 -0.70 15.99
CA GLN A 89 -13.07 -1.78 15.54
C GLN A 89 -12.85 -3.10 16.27
N LEU A 90 -11.61 -3.42 16.68
CA LEU A 90 -11.25 -4.73 17.24
C LEU A 90 -10.76 -4.70 18.68
N GLN A 91 -10.55 -3.50 19.26
CA GLN A 91 -9.81 -3.32 20.52
C GLN A 91 -8.41 -3.98 20.50
N LYS A 92 -7.85 -4.19 19.29
CA LYS A 92 -6.55 -4.83 19.08
C LYS A 92 -5.47 -3.76 19.06
N LYS A 93 -4.63 -3.73 20.09
CA LYS A 93 -3.50 -2.80 20.17
C LYS A 93 -2.36 -3.28 19.27
N ILE A 94 -2.00 -2.46 18.28
CA ILE A 94 -0.80 -2.67 17.46
C ILE A 94 0.28 -1.71 17.96
N SER A 95 1.47 -2.24 18.26
CA SER A 95 2.59 -1.45 18.77
C SER A 95 3.11 -0.49 17.69
N ALA A 96 3.13 0.81 18.00
CA ALA A 96 3.72 1.81 17.12
C ALA A 96 5.23 1.60 16.97
N ASN A 97 5.93 1.27 18.06
CA ASN A 97 7.36 0.96 18.01
C ASN A 97 7.67 -0.23 17.10
N TRP A 98 6.75 -1.20 17.03
CA TRP A 98 6.90 -2.31 16.10
C TRP A 98 6.63 -1.86 14.67
N LEU A 99 5.47 -1.27 14.36
CA LEU A 99 5.11 -0.81 13.01
C LEU A 99 6.13 0.14 12.39
N PHE A 100 6.55 1.16 13.12
CA PHE A 100 7.39 2.23 12.56
C PHE A 100 8.88 2.02 12.82
N GLY A 101 9.25 1.18 13.78
CA GLY A 101 10.65 1.02 14.21
C GLY A 101 11.27 -0.35 13.95
N LYS A 102 10.47 -1.40 13.72
CA LYS A 102 10.98 -2.78 13.58
C LYS A 102 10.47 -3.49 12.34
N LYS A 103 9.19 -3.28 12.01
CA LYS A 103 8.54 -3.89 10.86
C LYS A 103 9.27 -3.43 9.59
N PRO A 104 9.87 -4.34 8.81
CA PRO A 104 10.46 -3.96 7.53
C PRO A 104 9.34 -3.55 6.57
N TYR A 105 9.56 -2.46 5.83
CA TYR A 105 8.71 -1.98 4.74
C TYR A 105 9.55 -1.20 3.72
N LEU A 106 9.02 -1.03 2.51
CA LEU A 106 9.61 -0.19 1.47
C LEU A 106 8.58 0.81 0.96
N ASP A 107 8.81 2.09 1.25
CA ASP A 107 8.00 3.18 0.71
C ASP A 107 8.67 3.73 -0.55
N LEU A 108 7.95 3.72 -1.68
CA LEU A 108 8.45 4.22 -2.95
C LEU A 108 8.16 5.71 -3.17
N LYS A 109 7.45 6.39 -2.27
CA LYS A 109 7.15 7.82 -2.39
C LYS A 109 8.43 8.67 -2.48
N PRO A 110 9.48 8.41 -1.68
CA PRO A 110 10.75 9.13 -1.83
C PRO A 110 11.41 8.93 -3.19
N VAL A 111 11.24 7.76 -3.82
CA VAL A 111 11.76 7.50 -5.18
C VAL A 111 11.08 8.42 -6.18
N LEU A 112 9.75 8.56 -6.11
CA LEU A 112 9.01 9.50 -6.96
C LEU A 112 9.42 10.96 -6.73
N VAL A 113 9.69 11.36 -5.49
CA VAL A 113 10.18 12.72 -5.18
C VAL A 113 11.52 12.97 -5.86
N ILE A 114 12.44 12.02 -5.81
CA ILE A 114 13.75 12.13 -6.47
C ILE A 114 13.57 12.23 -8.00
N LEU A 115 12.73 11.38 -8.59
CA LEU A 115 12.41 11.43 -10.02
C LEU A 115 11.75 12.76 -10.42
N ASN A 116 10.95 13.33 -9.52
CA ASN A 116 10.34 14.65 -9.66
C ASN A 116 11.28 15.81 -9.29
N LYS A 117 12.59 15.63 -9.48
CA LYS A 117 13.63 16.65 -9.24
C LYS A 117 13.60 17.22 -7.81
N GLY A 118 13.22 16.39 -6.84
CA GLY A 118 13.09 16.76 -5.43
C GLY A 118 11.76 17.42 -5.04
N SER A 119 10.82 17.62 -5.97
CA SER A 119 9.52 18.21 -5.65
C SER A 119 8.57 17.17 -5.06
N PHE A 120 8.04 17.46 -3.87
CA PHE A 120 6.97 16.67 -3.25
C PHE A 120 5.62 16.86 -3.96
N LYS A 121 5.36 18.07 -4.47
CA LYS A 121 4.15 18.36 -5.23
C LYS A 121 4.20 17.65 -6.57
N GLY A 122 3.17 16.85 -6.87
CA GLY A 122 3.08 16.04 -8.09
C GLY A 122 3.89 14.75 -8.06
N ALA A 123 4.54 14.38 -6.94
CA ALA A 123 5.27 13.12 -6.82
C ALA A 123 4.33 11.96 -6.48
N ASN A 124 3.39 11.61 -7.35
CA ASN A 124 2.47 10.48 -7.22
C ASN A 124 2.65 9.51 -8.41
N LEU A 125 1.89 8.41 -8.43
CA LEU A 125 2.01 7.40 -9.48
C LEU A 125 1.73 7.97 -10.88
N GLU A 126 0.85 8.98 -10.98
CA GLU A 126 0.55 9.69 -12.23
C GLU A 126 1.76 10.41 -12.85
N LEU A 127 2.84 10.62 -12.10
CA LEU A 127 4.11 11.10 -12.65
C LEU A 127 4.68 10.14 -13.71
N VAL A 128 4.40 8.84 -13.59
CA VAL A 128 5.00 7.77 -14.41
C VAL A 128 3.98 6.88 -15.10
N ALA A 129 2.71 6.87 -14.67
CA ALA A 129 1.65 6.07 -15.28
C ALA A 129 0.29 6.74 -15.07
N GLU A 130 -0.45 7.01 -16.15
CA GLU A 130 -1.81 7.58 -16.10
C GLU A 130 -2.77 6.62 -15.39
N LEU A 131 -3.61 7.09 -14.46
CA LEU A 131 -4.61 6.27 -13.75
C LEU A 131 -5.99 6.42 -14.39
N LYS A 132 -6.79 5.34 -14.39
CA LYS A 132 -8.19 5.41 -14.86
C LYS A 132 -9.08 6.23 -13.93
N CYS A 133 -8.80 6.17 -12.63
CA CYS A 133 -9.57 6.84 -11.60
C CYS A 133 -8.60 7.45 -10.59
N PRO A 134 -8.66 8.76 -10.32
CA PRO A 134 -7.91 9.36 -9.22
C PRO A 134 -8.41 8.84 -7.87
N GLY A 135 -7.50 8.54 -6.93
CA GLY A 135 -7.87 8.06 -5.59
C GLY A 135 -8.81 9.02 -4.83
N GLU A 136 -8.73 10.33 -5.08
CA GLU A 136 -9.61 11.35 -4.50
C GLU A 136 -11.10 11.14 -4.86
N ARG A 137 -11.40 10.37 -5.91
CA ARG A 137 -12.75 10.05 -6.35
C ARG A 137 -13.34 8.83 -5.64
N ILE A 138 -12.51 8.00 -5.01
CA ILE A 138 -12.92 6.75 -4.37
C ILE A 138 -13.97 6.97 -3.27
N PRO A 139 -13.86 7.96 -2.36
CA PRO A 139 -14.90 8.22 -1.36
C PRO A 139 -16.27 8.52 -1.98
N GLN A 140 -16.31 9.30 -3.06
CA GLN A 140 -17.56 9.61 -3.77
C GLN A 140 -18.16 8.34 -4.40
N LEU A 141 -17.36 7.54 -5.10
CA LEU A 141 -17.83 6.27 -5.69
C LEU A 141 -18.37 5.33 -4.61
N TYR A 142 -17.78 5.36 -3.43
CA TYR A 142 -18.20 4.55 -2.29
C TYR A 142 -19.57 5.01 -1.75
N GLU A 143 -19.78 6.31 -1.60
CA GLU A 143 -21.09 6.89 -1.25
C GLU A 143 -22.18 6.55 -2.28
N GLU A 144 -21.81 6.59 -3.57
CA GLU A 144 -22.66 6.20 -4.70
C GLU A 144 -22.85 4.67 -4.84
N ARG A 145 -22.19 3.87 -4.00
CA ARG A 145 -22.16 2.39 -4.04
C ARG A 145 -21.68 1.81 -5.37
N ARG A 146 -20.82 2.53 -6.09
CA ARG A 146 -20.22 2.13 -7.36
C ARG A 146 -19.00 1.24 -7.14
N TYR A 147 -19.22 0.14 -6.41
CA TYR A 147 -18.16 -0.75 -5.94
C TYR A 147 -17.36 -1.40 -7.08
N ALA A 148 -18.00 -1.74 -8.19
CA ALA A 148 -17.30 -2.29 -9.36
C ALA A 148 -16.24 -1.33 -9.93
N GLU A 149 -16.48 -0.02 -9.89
CA GLU A 149 -15.54 0.99 -10.38
C GLU A 149 -14.38 1.20 -9.40
N ILE A 150 -14.65 1.09 -8.10
CA ILE A 150 -13.59 1.06 -7.08
C ILE A 150 -12.69 -0.15 -7.30
N GLU A 151 -13.26 -1.33 -7.54
CA GLU A 151 -12.48 -2.54 -7.83
C GLU A 151 -11.65 -2.41 -9.12
N GLU A 152 -12.20 -1.79 -10.17
CA GLU A 152 -11.44 -1.53 -11.40
C GLU A 152 -10.30 -0.54 -11.15
N ALA A 153 -10.54 0.54 -10.40
CA ALA A 153 -9.52 1.51 -10.03
C ALA A 153 -8.38 0.87 -9.23
N ILE A 154 -8.70 0.05 -8.23
CA ILE A 154 -7.71 -0.68 -7.42
C ILE A 154 -6.84 -1.60 -8.30
N ARG A 155 -7.45 -2.34 -9.23
CA ARG A 155 -6.71 -3.24 -10.13
C ARG A 155 -5.78 -2.47 -11.06
N ASP A 156 -6.25 -1.36 -11.60
CA ASP A 156 -5.50 -0.48 -12.48
C ASP A 156 -4.32 0.18 -11.76
N GLU A 157 -4.53 0.69 -10.54
CA GLU A 157 -3.47 1.25 -9.70
C GLU A 157 -2.44 0.19 -9.28
N ALA A 158 -2.90 -1.00 -8.85
CA ALA A 158 -2.01 -2.10 -8.49
C ALA A 158 -1.10 -2.53 -9.66
N GLU A 159 -1.66 -2.67 -10.87
CA GLU A 159 -0.89 -3.00 -12.08
C GLU A 159 0.20 -1.96 -12.35
N LYS A 160 -0.14 -0.67 -12.29
CA LYS A 160 0.77 0.43 -12.58
C LYS A 160 1.82 0.60 -11.49
N PHE A 161 1.44 0.42 -10.23
CA PHE A 161 2.37 0.39 -9.11
C PHE A 161 3.39 -0.73 -9.29
N ILE A 162 2.93 -1.95 -9.56
CA ILE A 162 3.80 -3.12 -9.73
C ILE A 162 4.73 -2.92 -10.92
N TRP A 163 4.22 -2.41 -12.04
CA TRP A 163 5.06 -2.03 -13.19
C TRP A 163 6.15 -1.04 -12.77
N PHE A 164 5.80 0.03 -12.07
CA PHE A 164 6.76 1.03 -11.61
C PHE A 164 7.79 0.41 -10.66
N TYR A 165 7.35 -0.42 -9.71
CA TYR A 165 8.22 -1.12 -8.79
C TYR A 165 9.24 -2.02 -9.50
N GLN A 166 8.81 -2.76 -10.52
CA GLN A 166 9.69 -3.58 -11.35
C GLN A 166 10.74 -2.71 -12.07
N ARG A 167 10.36 -1.52 -12.56
CA ARG A 167 11.32 -0.55 -13.14
C ARG A 167 12.32 -0.06 -12.10
N VAL A 168 11.87 0.28 -10.90
CA VAL A 168 12.74 0.70 -9.79
C VAL A 168 13.75 -0.41 -9.43
N LYS A 169 13.30 -1.66 -9.28
CA LYS A 169 14.16 -2.82 -9.01
C LYS A 169 15.17 -3.09 -10.11
N ALA A 170 14.85 -2.80 -11.37
CA ALA A 170 15.78 -2.95 -12.48
C ALA A 170 16.80 -1.79 -12.56
N LEU A 171 16.36 -0.55 -12.31
CA LEU A 171 17.14 0.65 -12.58
C LEU A 171 18.01 1.11 -11.42
N LEU A 172 17.59 0.91 -10.16
CA LEU A 172 18.32 1.43 -9.00
C LEU A 172 19.53 0.61 -8.57
N PRO A 173 19.53 -0.74 -8.56
CA PRO A 173 20.69 -1.48 -8.05
C PRO A 173 22.02 -1.15 -8.74
N PRO A 174 22.09 -0.98 -10.08
CA PRO A 174 23.33 -0.56 -10.75
C PRO A 174 23.83 0.85 -10.36
N VAL A 175 22.99 1.69 -9.74
CA VAL A 175 23.41 3.02 -9.25
C VAL A 175 24.41 2.88 -8.10
N LEU A 176 24.35 1.79 -7.32
CA LEU A 176 25.27 1.55 -6.21
C LEU A 176 26.73 1.59 -6.68
N ASP A 177 27.03 0.98 -7.82
CA ASP A 177 28.39 0.94 -8.38
C ASP A 177 28.93 2.34 -8.74
N LYS A 178 28.04 3.31 -8.94
CA LYS A 178 28.38 4.69 -9.28
C LYS A 178 28.54 5.60 -8.05
N ILE A 179 27.91 5.26 -6.92
CA ILE A 179 27.91 6.09 -5.71
C ILE A 179 28.74 5.50 -4.57
N LYS A 180 29.16 4.24 -4.69
CA LYS A 180 30.01 3.58 -3.70
C LYS A 180 31.37 4.26 -3.67
N MET A 181 31.62 5.03 -2.62
CA MET A 181 32.95 5.54 -2.32
C MET A 181 33.85 4.35 -1.96
N ARG A 182 34.99 4.24 -2.65
CA ARG A 182 36.03 3.26 -2.33
C ARG A 182 36.94 3.80 -1.23
#